data_AF-A0A2M9KQM9-F1
#
_entry.id   AF-A0A2M9KQM9-F1
#
_cell.length_a   1.000
_cell.length_b   1.000
_cell.length_c   1.000
_cell.angle_alpha   90.00
_cell.angle_beta   90.00
_cell.angle_gamma   90.00
#
_symmetry.space_group_name_H-M   'P 1'
#
loop_
_entity.id
_entity.type
_entity.pdbx_description
1 polymer ?
#
loop_
_entity_poly.entity_id
_entity_poly.type
_entity_poly.pdbx_seq_one_letter_code
_entity_poly.pdbx_strand_id
1 'polypeptide(L)'
;MPQVTWKGVITFGLVSVPVQLYAATEEHSGPALHQVHAKDGSRIRLKRFCEAEEKEVPYSEIAKGYESPDGRQVVLDDEDLAELPLPSKKVVDVLAFVPAESIDPLMFSKAYYVATADKAPAKPYVLLRDALRESGQIAVTKVTMRTRESLAVLRVHEDTLVLQTCLWPDEVRSAQGMAPDEKVTVRPQELKMARSLMDTLSEDFDLSALHDEYQLALQEVIDAKLAGVEAPHLEEQAEGGEAEVIDLMAVLRSSVKAAKGEHGRGAKGGRAAAGSGADAEATDAGASTGDDAAKRTRKAATGRSGAAAKKTAKAPTPTKKAAAKKSAARKAS
;
A
#
# COMPACT_ATOMS: atom_id res chain seq x y z
N MET A 1 -16.61 -14.77 -16.56
CA MET A 1 -16.10 -13.56 -17.25
C MET A 1 -16.13 -12.43 -16.25
N PRO A 2 -15.03 -11.67 -16.09
CA PRO A 2 -14.97 -10.59 -15.13
C PRO A 2 -16.04 -9.55 -15.43
N GLN A 3 -16.70 -9.05 -14.39
CA GLN A 3 -17.78 -8.06 -14.53
C GLN A 3 -17.19 -6.67 -14.75
N VAL A 4 -17.81 -5.90 -15.65
CA VAL A 4 -17.41 -4.50 -15.86
C VAL A 4 -17.70 -3.71 -14.60
N THR A 5 -16.65 -3.21 -13.97
CA THR A 5 -16.76 -2.42 -12.74
C THR A 5 -17.01 -0.95 -13.05
N TRP A 6 -16.48 -0.44 -14.17
CA TRP A 6 -16.61 0.96 -14.55
C TRP A 6 -16.49 1.15 -16.08
N LYS A 7 -17.13 2.18 -16.62
CA LYS A 7 -17.05 2.58 -18.03
C LYS A 7 -16.78 4.07 -18.12
N GLY A 8 -15.89 4.46 -19.03
CA GLY A 8 -15.56 5.86 -19.24
C GLY A 8 -14.51 6.05 -20.33
N VAL A 9 -13.76 7.14 -20.24
CA VAL A 9 -12.80 7.55 -21.28
C VAL A 9 -11.47 7.91 -20.64
N ILE A 10 -10.36 7.42 -21.19
CA ILE A 10 -9.02 7.91 -20.86
C ILE A 10 -8.72 9.13 -21.73
N THR A 11 -8.38 10.24 -21.11
CA THR A 11 -7.99 11.48 -21.80
C THR A 11 -6.54 11.80 -21.50
N PHE A 12 -5.75 12.02 -22.55
CA PHE A 12 -4.41 12.57 -22.43
C PHE A 12 -4.21 13.65 -23.51
N GLY A 13 -4.15 14.91 -23.08
CA GLY A 13 -4.09 16.06 -23.99
C GLY A 13 -5.29 16.11 -24.95
N LEU A 14 -5.08 15.69 -26.20
CA LEU A 14 -6.09 15.73 -27.28
C LEU A 14 -6.64 14.35 -27.67
N VAL A 15 -6.15 13.28 -27.04
CA VAL A 15 -6.56 11.91 -27.38
C VAL A 15 -7.52 11.40 -26.33
N SER A 16 -8.65 10.87 -26.79
CA SER A 16 -9.71 10.29 -25.96
C SER A 16 -9.92 8.83 -26.35
N VAL A 17 -9.77 7.92 -25.39
CA VAL A 17 -9.88 6.47 -25.60
C VAL A 17 -11.04 5.92 -24.75
N PRO A 18 -12.16 5.50 -25.36
CA PRO A 18 -13.25 4.87 -24.62
C PRO A 18 -12.83 3.50 -24.06
N VAL A 19 -12.96 3.31 -22.75
CA VAL A 19 -12.51 2.11 -22.04
C VAL A 19 -13.54 1.58 -21.05
N GLN A 20 -13.33 0.32 -20.67
CA GLN A 20 -14.04 -0.39 -19.63
C GLN A 20 -13.01 -0.95 -18.64
N LEU A 21 -13.33 -0.89 -17.36
CA LEU A 21 -12.47 -1.41 -16.30
C LEU A 21 -13.06 -2.70 -15.73
N TYR A 22 -12.20 -3.69 -15.58
CA TYR A 22 -12.50 -5.01 -15.03
C TYR A 22 -11.60 -5.20 -13.80
N ALA A 23 -12.13 -5.71 -12.69
CA ALA A 23 -11.29 -6.00 -11.53
C ALA A 23 -10.18 -6.99 -11.93
N ALA A 24 -8.91 -6.66 -11.63
CA ALA A 24 -7.76 -7.52 -11.92
C ALA A 24 -7.40 -8.44 -10.75
N THR A 25 -8.04 -8.22 -9.60
CA THR A 25 -7.84 -8.94 -8.36
C THR A 25 -9.18 -9.44 -7.86
N GLU A 26 -9.21 -10.70 -7.45
CA GLU A 26 -10.34 -11.29 -6.74
C GLU A 26 -9.83 -11.64 -5.33
N GLU A 27 -10.60 -11.29 -4.30
CA GLU A 27 -10.28 -11.73 -2.95
C GLU A 27 -10.56 -13.23 -2.86
N HIS A 28 -9.64 -13.97 -2.25
CA HIS A 28 -9.81 -15.39 -1.97
C HIS A 28 -11.08 -15.60 -1.13
N SER A 29 -12.18 -15.91 -1.80
CA SER A 29 -13.46 -16.16 -1.19
C SER A 29 -13.52 -17.64 -0.84
N GLY A 30 -12.99 -17.98 0.33
CA GLY A 30 -13.13 -19.33 0.89
C GLY A 30 -14.60 -19.67 1.16
N PRO A 31 -14.88 -20.79 1.85
CA PRO A 31 -16.24 -21.16 2.23
C PRO A 31 -16.95 -19.98 2.90
N ALA A 32 -18.00 -19.45 2.27
CA ALA A 32 -18.69 -18.27 2.76
C ALA A 32 -19.46 -18.60 4.04
N LEU A 33 -18.84 -18.37 5.20
CA LEU A 33 -19.48 -18.61 6.48
C LEU A 33 -20.63 -17.61 6.68
N HIS A 34 -21.77 -18.11 7.15
CA HIS A 34 -22.91 -17.28 7.51
C HIS A 34 -23.07 -17.27 9.02
N GLN A 35 -23.58 -16.16 9.55
CA GLN A 35 -23.95 -16.11 10.95
C GLN A 35 -25.17 -17.01 11.19
N VAL A 36 -25.02 -17.92 12.15
CA VAL A 36 -26.09 -18.79 12.62
C VAL A 36 -26.22 -18.65 14.13
N HIS A 37 -27.43 -18.87 14.65
CA HIS A 37 -27.63 -18.93 16.08
C HIS A 37 -26.96 -20.20 16.61
N ALA A 38 -25.98 -20.04 17.51
CA ALA A 38 -25.08 -21.13 17.94
C ALA A 38 -25.81 -22.33 18.57
N LYS A 39 -27.02 -22.14 19.10
CA LYS A 39 -27.79 -23.21 19.74
C LYS A 39 -28.55 -24.10 18.76
N ASP A 40 -29.07 -23.54 17.68
CA ASP A 40 -30.00 -24.24 16.77
C ASP A 40 -29.54 -24.25 15.30
N GLY A 41 -28.42 -23.58 14.98
CA GLY A 41 -27.90 -23.50 13.62
C GLY A 41 -28.73 -22.64 12.66
N SER A 42 -29.77 -21.95 13.15
CA SER A 42 -30.67 -21.15 12.31
C SER A 42 -29.99 -19.88 11.80
N ARG A 43 -30.30 -19.50 10.55
CA ARG A 43 -29.68 -18.34 9.90
C ARG A 43 -30.07 -17.02 10.56
N ILE A 44 -29.08 -16.19 10.90
CA ILE A 44 -29.30 -14.86 11.45
C ILE A 44 -29.54 -13.86 10.31
N ARG A 45 -30.50 -12.94 10.50
CA ARG A 45 -30.73 -11.79 9.62
C ARG A 45 -30.40 -10.50 10.36
N LEU A 46 -29.56 -9.66 9.76
CA LEU A 46 -29.25 -8.33 10.27
C LEU A 46 -30.31 -7.33 9.79
N LYS A 47 -30.94 -6.63 10.72
CA LYS A 47 -31.92 -5.58 10.45
C LYS A 47 -31.34 -4.22 10.82
N ARG A 48 -31.66 -3.20 10.03
CA ARG A 48 -31.26 -1.81 10.31
C ARG A 48 -32.39 -1.14 11.07
N PHE A 49 -32.10 -0.52 12.21
CA PHE A 49 -33.10 0.00 13.13
C PHE A 49 -32.81 1.47 13.42
N CYS A 50 -33.82 2.32 13.31
CA CYS A 50 -33.74 3.74 13.67
C CYS A 50 -34.06 3.89 15.15
N GLU A 51 -33.11 4.39 15.94
CA GLU A 51 -33.27 4.57 17.39
C GLU A 51 -34.34 5.61 17.74
N ALA A 52 -34.44 6.69 16.95
CA ALA A 52 -35.38 7.78 17.23
C ALA A 52 -36.85 7.39 16.97
N GLU A 53 -37.09 6.49 16.01
CA GLU A 53 -38.44 6.06 15.61
C GLU A 53 -38.78 4.65 16.08
N GLU A 54 -37.84 3.97 16.75
CA GLU A 54 -37.93 2.58 17.21
C GLU A 54 -38.47 1.60 16.14
N LYS A 55 -38.04 1.78 14.89
CA LYS A 55 -38.52 0.97 13.76
C LYS A 55 -37.38 0.48 12.86
N GLU A 56 -37.63 -0.64 12.18
CA GLU A 56 -36.76 -1.14 11.12
C GLU A 56 -36.85 -0.22 9.89
N VAL A 57 -35.69 0.15 9.33
CA VAL A 57 -35.59 1.05 8.18
C VAL A 57 -35.04 0.28 6.96
N PRO A 58 -35.73 0.33 5.81
CA PRO A 58 -35.24 -0.30 4.59
C PRO A 58 -34.03 0.47 4.03
N TYR A 59 -33.17 -0.21 3.28
CA TYR A 59 -31.93 0.38 2.76
C TYR A 59 -32.17 1.65 1.90
N SER A 60 -33.29 1.70 1.17
CA SER A 60 -33.66 2.84 0.32
C SER A 60 -33.94 4.14 1.09
N GLU A 61 -34.21 4.05 2.39
CA GLU A 61 -34.49 5.21 3.24
C GLU A 61 -33.23 5.67 4.03
N ILE A 62 -32.07 5.08 3.75
CA ILE A 62 -30.83 5.36 4.47
C ILE A 62 -29.98 6.35 3.68
N ALA A 63 -29.91 7.57 4.17
CA ALA A 63 -29.02 8.62 3.68
C ALA A 63 -27.74 8.71 4.54
N LYS A 64 -26.75 9.52 4.09
CA LYS A 64 -25.51 9.75 4.86
C LYS A 64 -25.63 11.02 5.69
N GLY A 65 -25.27 10.96 6.97
CA GLY A 65 -25.17 12.14 7.83
C GLY A 65 -23.74 12.66 7.93
N TYR A 66 -23.55 13.97 7.86
CA TYR A 66 -22.32 14.66 8.26
C TYR A 66 -22.60 15.58 9.43
N GLU A 67 -21.83 15.46 10.50
CA GLU A 67 -21.89 16.36 11.65
C GLU A 67 -20.75 17.38 11.57
N SER A 68 -21.10 18.65 11.53
CA SER A 68 -20.14 19.76 11.61
C SER A 68 -19.54 19.86 13.02
N PRO A 69 -18.31 20.36 13.19
CA PRO A 69 -17.75 20.66 14.52
C PRO A 69 -18.63 21.55 15.41
N ASP A 70 -19.56 22.32 14.81
CA ASP A 70 -20.54 23.15 15.53
C ASP A 70 -21.79 22.37 16.01
N GLY A 71 -21.85 21.04 15.81
CA GLY A 71 -22.99 20.19 16.18
C GLY A 71 -24.18 20.27 15.22
N ARG A 72 -24.02 20.85 14.02
CA ARG A 72 -25.05 20.86 12.97
C ARG A 72 -24.95 19.58 12.15
N GLN A 73 -26.07 18.89 11.97
CA GLN A 73 -26.17 17.70 11.12
C GLN A 73 -26.70 18.08 9.74
N VAL A 74 -26.03 17.59 8.70
CA VAL A 74 -26.46 17.66 7.30
C VAL A 74 -26.74 16.23 6.84
N VAL A 75 -27.90 16.01 6.24
CA VAL A 75 -28.23 14.75 5.56
C VAL A 75 -27.90 14.94 4.10
N LEU A 76 -27.15 13.99 3.55
CA LEU A 76 -26.76 13.91 2.15
C LEU A 76 -27.42 12.66 1.57
N ASP A 77 -28.34 12.86 0.63
CA ASP A 77 -28.94 11.76 -0.10
C ASP A 77 -28.07 11.31 -1.28
N ASP A 78 -28.51 10.28 -1.99
CA ASP A 78 -27.78 9.76 -3.14
C ASP A 78 -27.79 10.75 -4.34
N GLU A 79 -28.79 11.63 -4.44
CA GLU A 79 -28.89 12.66 -5.49
C GLU A 79 -27.86 13.77 -5.26
N ASP A 80 -27.76 14.30 -4.03
CA ASP A 80 -26.76 15.27 -3.60
C ASP A 80 -25.33 14.77 -3.91
N LEU A 81 -25.06 13.48 -3.66
CA LEU A 81 -23.77 12.85 -3.93
C LEU A 81 -23.52 12.65 -5.44
N ALA A 82 -24.56 12.42 -6.23
CA ALA A 82 -24.46 12.26 -7.68
C ALA A 82 -24.26 13.60 -8.41
N GLU A 83 -24.83 14.68 -7.87
CA GLU A 83 -24.73 16.03 -8.42
C GLU A 83 -23.43 16.76 -8.07
N LEU A 84 -22.58 16.18 -7.21
CA LEU A 84 -21.29 16.75 -6.84
C LEU A 84 -20.54 17.27 -8.09
N PRO A 85 -20.05 18.53 -8.06
CA PRO A 85 -19.40 19.18 -9.19
C PRO A 85 -17.97 18.66 -9.35
N LEU A 86 -17.83 17.38 -9.66
CA LEU A 86 -16.55 16.75 -9.96
C LEU A 86 -16.22 16.96 -11.45
N PRO A 87 -15.10 17.61 -11.79
CA PRO A 87 -14.71 17.86 -13.18
C PRO A 87 -14.40 16.57 -13.96
N SER A 88 -14.12 15.45 -13.27
CA SER A 88 -13.65 14.19 -13.82
C SER A 88 -14.73 13.09 -13.93
N LYS A 89 -16.03 13.44 -14.01
CA LYS A 89 -17.14 12.45 -14.10
C LYS A 89 -16.91 11.46 -15.27
N LYS A 90 -16.61 10.20 -14.93
CA LYS A 90 -16.34 9.09 -15.87
C LYS A 90 -15.15 9.31 -16.81
N VAL A 91 -14.18 10.12 -16.39
CA VAL A 91 -12.94 10.37 -17.13
C VAL A 91 -11.75 9.90 -16.30
N VAL A 92 -10.80 9.24 -16.96
CA VAL A 92 -9.45 9.01 -16.44
C VAL A 92 -8.56 10.07 -17.07
N ASP A 93 -8.22 11.10 -16.31
CA ASP A 93 -7.42 12.21 -16.78
C ASP A 93 -5.93 11.95 -16.52
N VAL A 94 -5.12 11.90 -17.57
CA VAL A 94 -3.67 11.68 -17.47
C VAL A 94 -2.97 12.99 -17.15
N LEU A 95 -2.35 13.06 -15.98
CA LEU A 95 -1.68 14.26 -15.47
C LEU A 95 -0.22 14.32 -15.88
N ALA A 96 0.49 13.20 -15.79
CA ALA A 96 1.93 13.14 -16.02
C ALA A 96 2.38 11.71 -16.35
N PHE A 97 3.57 11.59 -16.92
CA PHE A 97 4.28 10.32 -17.09
C PHE A 97 5.54 10.33 -16.23
N VAL A 98 5.71 9.32 -15.38
CA VAL A 98 6.84 9.21 -14.43
C VAL A 98 7.46 7.81 -14.51
N PRO A 99 8.74 7.63 -14.14
CA PRO A 99 9.32 6.31 -13.96
C PRO A 99 8.54 5.48 -12.92
N ALA A 100 8.43 4.17 -13.13
CA ALA A 100 7.66 3.29 -12.22
C ALA A 100 8.18 3.32 -10.77
N GLU A 101 9.50 3.44 -10.60
CA GLU A 101 10.20 3.54 -9.32
C GLU A 101 9.91 4.83 -8.53
N SER A 102 9.32 5.85 -9.16
CA SER A 102 8.94 7.09 -8.48
C SER A 102 7.68 6.96 -7.63
N ILE A 103 6.92 5.86 -7.78
CA ILE A 103 5.72 5.59 -7.01
C ILE A 103 6.05 4.55 -5.95
N ASP A 104 5.90 4.94 -4.68
CA ASP A 104 6.09 4.05 -3.55
C ASP A 104 5.04 2.92 -3.61
N PRO A 105 5.45 1.64 -3.52
CA PRO A 105 4.52 0.51 -3.46
C PRO A 105 3.44 0.63 -2.37
N LEU A 106 3.71 1.35 -1.27
CA LEU A 106 2.73 1.63 -0.21
C LEU A 106 1.52 2.44 -0.70
N MET A 107 1.66 3.18 -1.79
CA MET A 107 0.56 3.94 -2.38
C MET A 107 -0.41 3.05 -3.14
N PHE A 108 -0.02 1.85 -3.58
CA PHE A 108 -0.88 1.02 -4.42
C PHE A 108 -2.05 0.40 -3.67
N SER A 109 -3.22 0.46 -4.29
CA SER A 109 -4.45 -0.19 -3.82
C SER A 109 -4.97 -1.16 -4.90
N LYS A 110 -6.26 -1.10 -5.25
CA LYS A 110 -6.92 -2.04 -6.18
C LYS A 110 -6.44 -1.87 -7.63
N ALA A 111 -6.26 -2.99 -8.31
CA ALA A 111 -5.90 -3.04 -9.73
C ALA A 111 -7.10 -3.41 -10.61
N TYR A 112 -7.15 -2.80 -11.80
CA TYR A 112 -8.18 -3.02 -12.80
C TYR A 112 -7.54 -3.21 -14.16
N TYR A 113 -7.93 -4.26 -14.89
CA TYR A 113 -7.62 -4.39 -16.30
C TYR A 113 -8.44 -3.39 -17.09
N VAL A 114 -7.78 -2.69 -18.01
CA VAL A 114 -8.40 -1.75 -18.92
C VAL A 114 -8.63 -2.45 -20.25
N ALA A 115 -9.86 -2.49 -20.73
CA ALA A 115 -10.16 -2.93 -22.09
C ALA A 115 -10.80 -1.78 -22.87
N THR A 116 -10.71 -1.82 -24.20
CA THR A 116 -11.47 -0.91 -25.04
C THR A 116 -12.97 -1.15 -24.88
N ALA A 117 -13.77 -0.08 -24.90
CA ALA A 117 -15.23 -0.24 -24.92
C ALA A 117 -15.71 -0.94 -26.20
N ASP A 118 -16.89 -1.56 -26.13
CA ASP A 118 -17.50 -2.23 -27.28
C ASP A 118 -17.59 -1.29 -28.48
N LYS A 119 -17.05 -1.72 -29.63
CA LYS A 119 -17.01 -0.95 -30.90
C LYS A 119 -16.13 0.31 -30.87
N ALA A 120 -15.31 0.52 -29.84
CA ALA A 120 -14.35 1.62 -29.83
C ALA A 120 -13.17 1.34 -30.79
N PRO A 121 -12.58 2.39 -31.40
CA PRO A 121 -11.40 2.23 -32.24
C PRO A 121 -10.21 1.74 -31.40
N ALA A 122 -9.59 0.63 -31.78
CA ALA A 122 -8.48 0.03 -31.03
C ALA A 122 -7.16 0.80 -31.16
N LYS A 123 -6.97 1.56 -32.25
CA LYS A 123 -5.68 2.21 -32.57
C LYS A 123 -5.17 3.15 -31.46
N PRO A 124 -5.98 4.06 -30.87
CA PRO A 124 -5.53 4.92 -29.77
C PRO A 124 -5.12 4.15 -28.51
N TYR A 125 -5.83 3.06 -28.20
CA TYR A 125 -5.52 2.20 -27.04
C TYR A 125 -4.17 1.50 -27.22
N VAL A 126 -3.98 0.87 -28.40
CA VAL A 126 -2.73 0.17 -28.73
C VAL A 126 -1.55 1.14 -28.76
N LEU A 127 -1.73 2.32 -29.35
CA LEU A 127 -0.69 3.35 -29.37
C LEU A 127 -0.27 3.78 -27.96
N LEU A 128 -1.24 4.01 -27.06
CA LEU A 128 -0.94 4.37 -25.67
C LEU A 128 -0.21 3.24 -24.94
N ARG A 129 -0.66 1.99 -25.12
CA ARG A 129 -0.01 0.81 -24.53
C ARG A 129 1.43 0.66 -25.02
N ASP A 130 1.64 0.73 -26.32
CA ASP A 130 2.96 0.51 -26.91
C ASP A 130 3.92 1.67 -26.55
N ALA A 131 3.43 2.92 -26.52
CA ALA A 131 4.21 4.07 -26.06
C ALA A 131 4.62 3.96 -24.58
N LEU A 132 3.72 3.52 -23.69
CA LEU A 132 4.05 3.29 -22.28
C LEU A 132 5.06 2.14 -22.12
N ARG A 133 4.92 1.07 -22.92
CA ARG A 133 5.84 -0.07 -22.91
C ARG A 133 7.25 0.33 -23.35
N GLU A 134 7.36 1.06 -24.45
CA GLU A 134 8.65 1.49 -25.01
C GLU A 134 9.35 2.53 -24.12
N SER A 135 8.60 3.43 -23.49
CA SER A 135 9.17 4.45 -22.61
C SER A 135 9.55 3.93 -21.22
N GLY A 136 8.99 2.79 -20.78
CA GLY A 136 9.17 2.28 -19.41
C GLY A 136 8.54 3.17 -18.34
N GLN A 137 7.71 4.14 -18.73
CA GLN A 137 7.03 5.07 -17.84
C GLN A 137 5.65 4.56 -17.46
N ILE A 138 5.12 5.08 -16.37
CA ILE A 138 3.73 4.93 -15.95
C ILE A 138 3.03 6.27 -15.98
N ALA A 139 1.75 6.28 -16.34
CA ALA A 139 0.96 7.50 -16.36
C ALA A 139 0.31 7.71 -14.99
N VAL A 140 0.54 8.87 -14.37
CA VAL A 140 -0.21 9.30 -13.19
C VAL A 140 -1.52 9.90 -13.66
N THR A 141 -2.62 9.42 -13.11
CA THR A 141 -3.98 9.75 -13.55
C THR A 141 -4.89 10.07 -12.39
N LYS A 142 -5.94 10.84 -12.67
CA LYS A 142 -7.09 11.01 -11.77
C LYS A 142 -8.30 10.32 -12.36
N VAL A 143 -8.97 9.51 -11.55
CA VAL A 143 -10.18 8.81 -11.96
C VAL A 143 -11.29 9.06 -10.96
N THR A 144 -12.49 9.36 -11.46
CA THR A 144 -13.70 9.34 -10.61
C THR A 144 -14.32 7.95 -10.65
N MET A 145 -14.18 7.23 -9.53
CA MET A 145 -14.81 5.94 -9.29
C MET A 145 -16.06 6.14 -8.43
N ARG A 146 -17.23 5.74 -8.94
CA ARG A 146 -18.54 5.96 -8.31
C ARG A 146 -18.78 7.45 -8.02
N THR A 147 -18.50 7.90 -6.79
CA THR A 147 -18.76 9.25 -6.28
C THR A 147 -17.50 9.97 -5.78
N ARG A 148 -16.31 9.36 -5.87
CA ARG A 148 -15.06 9.96 -5.37
C ARG A 148 -13.99 10.01 -6.45
N GLU A 149 -13.29 11.13 -6.52
CA GLU A 149 -12.03 11.23 -7.26
C GLU A 149 -10.94 10.47 -6.50
N SER A 150 -10.13 9.69 -7.21
CA SER A 150 -9.01 8.95 -6.67
C SER A 150 -7.81 9.11 -7.58
N LEU A 151 -6.61 9.14 -6.97
CA LEU A 151 -5.38 9.02 -7.71
C LEU A 151 -5.27 7.59 -8.25
N ALA A 152 -4.72 7.43 -9.44
CA ALA A 152 -4.46 6.12 -10.02
C ALA A 152 -3.24 6.18 -10.93
N VAL A 153 -2.58 5.05 -11.12
CA VAL A 153 -1.56 4.91 -12.16
C VAL A 153 -2.09 4.04 -13.30
N LEU A 154 -1.70 4.39 -14.51
CA LEU A 154 -1.91 3.59 -15.70
C LEU A 154 -0.56 3.01 -16.13
N ARG A 155 -0.46 1.69 -16.15
CA ARG A 155 0.76 0.98 -16.53
C ARG A 155 0.46 -0.14 -17.50
N VAL A 156 1.49 -0.61 -18.20
CA VAL A 156 1.39 -1.80 -19.05
C VAL A 156 1.67 -3.04 -18.21
N HIS A 157 0.87 -4.07 -18.40
CA HIS A 157 1.11 -5.39 -17.85
C HIS A 157 0.80 -6.41 -18.94
N GLU A 158 1.81 -7.20 -19.32
CA GLU A 158 1.74 -8.07 -20.49
C GLU A 158 1.25 -7.27 -21.70
N ASP A 159 0.20 -7.73 -22.40
CA ASP A 159 -0.39 -7.08 -23.57
C ASP A 159 -1.58 -6.15 -23.29
N THR A 160 -1.83 -5.82 -22.02
CA THR A 160 -2.94 -4.96 -21.61
C THR A 160 -2.50 -3.76 -20.77
N LEU A 161 -3.38 -2.77 -20.66
CA LEU A 161 -3.23 -1.67 -19.72
C LEU A 161 -3.88 -2.06 -18.39
N VAL A 162 -3.21 -1.69 -17.30
CA VAL A 162 -3.69 -1.85 -15.93
C VAL A 162 -3.81 -0.47 -15.32
N LEU A 163 -5.01 -0.16 -14.85
CA LEU A 163 -5.28 1.01 -14.01
C LEU A 163 -5.27 0.55 -12.56
N GLN A 164 -4.36 1.09 -11.76
CA GLN A 164 -4.22 0.75 -10.36
C GLN A 164 -4.51 1.99 -9.53
N THR A 165 -5.55 1.95 -8.71
CA THR A 165 -5.88 3.06 -7.81
C THR A 165 -4.80 3.20 -6.75
N CYS A 166 -4.50 4.44 -6.38
CA CYS A 166 -3.50 4.79 -5.40
C CYS A 166 -4.11 5.58 -4.24
N LEU A 167 -3.55 5.39 -3.05
CA LEU A 167 -3.73 6.27 -1.92
C LEU A 167 -3.13 7.64 -2.23
N TRP A 168 -3.73 8.69 -1.66
CA TRP A 168 -3.16 10.02 -1.76
C TRP A 168 -1.90 10.12 -0.89
N PRO A 169 -0.92 10.98 -1.24
CA PRO A 169 0.30 11.12 -0.46
C PRO A 169 0.08 11.46 1.02
N ASP A 170 -1.01 12.15 1.36
CA ASP A 170 -1.42 12.49 2.73
C ASP A 170 -2.11 11.33 3.48
N GLU A 171 -2.57 10.30 2.78
CA GLU A 171 -3.14 9.08 3.38
C GLU A 171 -2.05 8.09 3.82
N VAL A 172 -0.82 8.25 3.31
CA VAL A 172 0.33 7.41 3.69
C VAL A 172 0.93 7.93 4.99
N ARG A 173 0.93 7.10 6.03
CA ARG A 173 1.49 7.44 7.34
C ARG A 173 3.01 7.50 7.29
N SER A 174 3.59 8.45 8.00
CA SER A 174 5.05 8.55 8.16
C SER A 174 5.60 7.38 8.99
N ALA A 175 6.72 6.81 8.54
CA ALA A 175 7.49 5.81 9.28
C ALA A 175 8.44 6.42 10.33
N GLN A 176 8.38 7.73 10.58
CA GLN A 176 9.27 8.42 11.51
C GLN A 176 9.16 7.84 12.93
N GLY A 177 10.30 7.44 13.49
CA GLY A 177 10.39 6.83 14.82
C GLY A 177 9.98 5.36 14.88
N MET A 178 9.74 4.69 13.73
CA MET A 178 9.48 3.24 13.70
C MET A 178 10.78 2.41 13.73
N ALA A 179 11.87 2.97 13.21
CA ALA A 179 13.18 2.32 13.22
C ALA A 179 13.84 2.46 14.62
N PRO A 180 14.68 1.49 15.03
CA PRO A 180 15.46 1.62 16.25
C PRO A 180 16.31 2.90 16.27
N ASP A 181 16.21 3.68 17.34
CA ASP A 181 16.97 4.94 17.50
C ASP A 181 18.44 4.71 17.90
N GLU A 182 18.79 3.49 18.29
CA GLU A 182 20.14 3.13 18.70
C GLU A 182 21.08 2.98 17.49
N LYS A 183 22.24 3.65 17.54
CA LYS A 183 23.28 3.50 16.53
C LYS A 183 24.03 2.19 16.71
N VAL A 184 23.48 1.13 16.12
CA VAL A 184 24.13 -0.19 16.08
C VAL A 184 25.14 -0.23 14.93
N THR A 185 26.38 -0.65 15.21
CA THR A 185 27.40 -0.87 14.18
C THR A 185 27.37 -2.32 13.73
N VAL A 186 27.01 -2.56 12.47
CA VAL A 186 26.99 -3.89 11.86
C VAL A 186 28.36 -4.21 11.26
N ARG A 187 28.94 -5.38 11.59
CA ARG A 187 30.24 -5.78 11.03
C ARG A 187 30.07 -6.30 9.61
N PRO A 188 31.01 -6.05 8.68
CA PRO A 188 30.92 -6.55 7.30
C PRO A 188 30.80 -8.09 7.19
N GLN A 189 31.38 -8.83 8.15
CA GLN A 189 31.29 -10.30 8.21
C GLN A 189 29.88 -10.79 8.55
N GLU A 190 29.19 -10.11 9.47
CA GLU A 190 27.80 -10.42 9.85
C GLU A 190 26.87 -10.14 8.67
N LEU A 191 27.07 -9.02 7.97
CA LEU A 191 26.32 -8.68 6.77
C LEU A 191 26.54 -9.71 5.66
N LYS A 192 27.79 -10.16 5.45
CA LYS A 192 28.11 -11.19 4.45
C LYS A 192 27.41 -12.51 4.75
N MET A 193 27.35 -12.93 6.00
CA MET A 193 26.71 -14.20 6.34
C MET A 193 25.18 -14.10 6.34
N ALA A 194 24.61 -12.95 6.71
CA ALA A 194 23.19 -12.69 6.52
C ALA A 194 22.79 -12.78 5.04
N ARG A 195 23.60 -12.24 4.12
CA ARG A 195 23.39 -12.39 2.67
C ARG A 195 23.43 -13.86 2.23
N SER A 196 24.42 -14.62 2.70
CA SER A 196 24.49 -16.06 2.38
C SER A 196 23.25 -16.84 2.83
N LEU A 197 22.68 -16.47 3.99
CA LEU A 197 21.44 -17.07 4.47
C LEU A 197 20.26 -16.68 3.59
N MET A 198 20.18 -15.40 3.18
CA MET A 198 19.16 -14.93 2.23
C MET A 198 19.25 -15.69 0.89
N ASP A 199 20.46 -15.88 0.37
CA ASP A 199 20.69 -16.61 -0.87
C ASP A 199 20.22 -18.07 -0.75
N THR A 200 20.53 -18.73 0.38
CA THR A 200 20.12 -20.13 0.64
C THR A 200 18.59 -20.26 0.75
N LEU A 201 17.93 -19.30 1.43
CA LEU A 201 16.47 -19.32 1.59
C LEU A 201 15.71 -18.93 0.31
N SER A 202 16.36 -18.20 -0.59
CA SER A 202 15.77 -17.76 -1.87
C SER A 202 16.03 -18.75 -3.00
N GLU A 203 16.91 -19.74 -2.80
CA GLU A 203 17.19 -20.79 -3.77
C GLU A 203 15.90 -21.57 -4.05
N ASP A 204 15.53 -21.67 -5.34
CA ASP A 204 14.34 -22.36 -5.83
C ASP A 204 12.99 -21.90 -5.25
N PHE A 205 12.91 -20.69 -4.67
CA PHE A 205 11.66 -20.18 -4.13
C PHE A 205 10.64 -19.88 -5.23
N ASP A 206 9.56 -20.66 -5.26
CA ASP A 206 8.43 -20.48 -6.17
C ASP A 206 7.21 -19.89 -5.45
N LEU A 207 6.89 -18.63 -5.77
CA LEU A 207 5.70 -17.95 -5.25
C LEU A 207 4.39 -18.66 -5.60
N SER A 208 4.34 -19.37 -6.74
CA SER A 208 3.13 -20.05 -7.20
C SER A 208 2.84 -21.35 -6.43
N ALA A 209 3.82 -21.86 -5.67
CA ALA A 209 3.65 -23.01 -4.79
C ALA A 209 3.03 -22.64 -3.43
N LEU A 210 2.89 -21.34 -3.11
CA LEU A 210 2.25 -20.90 -1.87
C LEU A 210 0.72 -20.96 -1.99
N HIS A 211 0.08 -21.43 -0.93
CA HIS A 211 -1.37 -21.58 -0.85
C HIS A 211 -1.89 -20.96 0.45
N ASP A 212 -3.17 -20.58 0.45
CA ASP A 212 -3.85 -20.13 1.67
C ASP A 212 -4.13 -21.34 2.58
N GLU A 213 -3.18 -21.62 3.48
CA GLU A 213 -3.27 -22.74 4.44
C GLU A 213 -4.50 -22.62 5.34
N TYR A 214 -4.95 -21.40 5.65
CA TYR A 214 -6.15 -21.19 6.45
C TYR A 214 -7.39 -21.71 5.72
N GLN A 215 -7.51 -21.47 4.41
CA GLN A 215 -8.64 -21.99 3.64
C GLN A 215 -8.66 -23.52 3.57
N LEU A 216 -7.48 -24.13 3.37
CA LEU A 216 -7.35 -25.58 3.36
C LEU A 216 -7.76 -26.16 4.72
N ALA A 217 -7.20 -25.64 5.81
CA ALA A 217 -7.53 -26.06 7.16
C ALA A 217 -9.02 -25.85 7.49
N LEU A 218 -9.60 -24.71 7.09
CA LEU A 218 -11.03 -24.44 7.29
C LEU A 218 -11.90 -25.45 6.54
N GLN A 219 -11.54 -25.80 5.30
CA GLN A 219 -12.27 -26.77 4.50
C GLN A 219 -12.22 -28.17 5.14
N GLU A 220 -11.05 -28.59 5.62
CA GLU A 220 -10.89 -29.87 6.33
C GLU A 220 -11.75 -29.93 7.60
N VAL A 221 -11.79 -28.85 8.38
CA VAL A 221 -12.64 -28.76 9.58
C VAL A 221 -14.13 -28.84 9.20
N ILE A 222 -14.54 -28.19 8.11
CA ILE A 222 -15.91 -28.28 7.61
C ILE A 222 -16.25 -29.71 7.20
N ASP A 223 -15.40 -30.35 6.41
CA ASP A 223 -15.62 -31.71 5.90
C ASP A 223 -15.64 -32.75 7.02
N ALA A 224 -14.74 -32.65 8.00
CA ALA A 224 -14.74 -33.51 9.18
C ALA A 224 -16.03 -33.36 10.00
N LYS A 225 -16.46 -32.12 10.25
CA LYS A 225 -17.72 -31.84 10.98
C LYS A 225 -18.95 -32.33 10.21
N LEU A 226 -18.96 -32.24 8.89
CA LEU A 226 -20.04 -32.78 8.04
C LEU A 226 -20.06 -34.31 8.04
N ALA A 227 -18.89 -34.95 8.08
CA ALA A 227 -18.75 -36.40 8.17
C ALA A 227 -19.02 -36.96 9.59
N GLY A 228 -19.15 -36.09 10.59
CA GLY A 228 -19.37 -36.48 11.99
C GLY A 228 -18.11 -37.05 12.66
N VAL A 229 -16.93 -36.77 12.11
CA VAL A 229 -15.63 -37.18 12.66
C VAL A 229 -15.02 -35.99 13.41
N GLU A 230 -14.16 -36.29 14.38
CA GLU A 230 -13.41 -35.25 15.10
C GLU A 230 -12.55 -34.46 14.10
N ALA A 231 -12.59 -33.13 14.21
CA ALA A 231 -11.86 -32.27 13.30
C ALA A 231 -10.36 -32.49 13.49
N PRO A 232 -9.56 -32.48 12.40
CA PRO A 232 -8.11 -32.57 12.52
C PRO A 232 -7.62 -31.42 13.40
N HIS A 233 -7.05 -31.76 14.55
CA HIS A 233 -6.26 -30.85 15.35
C HIS A 233 -4.82 -31.04 14.88
N LEU A 234 -4.15 -29.96 14.50
CA LEU A 234 -2.69 -29.98 14.48
C LEU A 234 -2.29 -30.36 15.90
N GLU A 235 -1.71 -31.55 16.08
CA GLU A 235 -1.00 -31.85 17.31
C GLU A 235 -0.03 -30.68 17.48
N GLU A 236 -0.18 -29.92 18.57
CA GLU A 236 0.88 -29.02 19.03
C GLU A 236 2.11 -29.91 19.05
N GLN A 237 3.03 -29.69 18.11
CA GLN A 237 4.36 -30.26 18.23
C GLN A 237 4.79 -29.84 19.62
N ALA A 238 4.84 -30.82 20.53
CA ALA A 238 5.18 -30.57 21.91
C ALA A 238 6.41 -29.65 21.88
N GLU A 239 6.30 -28.49 22.52
CA GLU A 239 7.42 -27.62 22.82
C GLU A 239 8.46 -28.47 23.57
N GLY A 240 9.29 -29.14 22.79
CA GLY A 240 10.22 -30.17 23.19
C GLY A 240 11.61 -29.63 22.93
N GLY A 241 11.94 -28.60 23.69
CA GLY A 241 13.20 -27.92 23.66
C GLY A 241 12.94 -26.47 24.03
N GLU A 242 13.44 -26.06 25.18
CA GLU A 242 13.73 -24.66 25.47
C GLU A 242 14.09 -23.97 24.16
N ALA A 243 13.48 -22.81 23.89
CA ALA A 243 13.95 -21.92 22.85
C ALA A 243 15.41 -21.58 23.16
N GLU A 244 16.31 -22.47 22.75
CA GLU A 244 17.62 -22.14 22.29
C GLU A 244 17.29 -21.17 21.17
N VAL A 245 17.26 -19.89 21.52
CA VAL A 245 17.94 -18.88 20.72
C VAL A 245 19.31 -19.49 20.48
N ILE A 246 19.36 -20.42 19.52
CA ILE A 246 20.52 -20.99 18.91
C ILE A 246 21.20 -19.72 18.48
N ASP A 247 22.18 -19.34 19.30
CA ASP A 247 22.91 -18.10 19.22
C ASP A 247 23.29 -18.03 17.74
N LEU A 248 22.58 -17.17 16.98
CA LEU A 248 22.74 -17.14 15.53
C LEU A 248 24.23 -16.91 15.26
N MET A 249 24.90 -16.16 16.15
CA MET A 249 26.34 -15.97 16.17
C MET A 249 27.13 -17.25 16.52
N ALA A 250 26.67 -18.16 17.37
CA ALA A 250 27.30 -19.46 17.62
C ALA A 250 27.17 -20.42 16.43
N VAL A 251 26.00 -20.51 15.80
CA VAL A 251 25.81 -21.33 14.58
C VAL A 251 26.56 -20.73 13.39
N LEU A 252 26.60 -19.40 13.29
CA LEU A 252 27.41 -18.73 12.28
C LEU A 252 28.92 -18.86 12.56
N ARG A 253 29.37 -18.79 13.82
CA ARG A 253 30.79 -19.00 14.19
C ARG A 253 31.25 -20.44 13.92
N SER A 254 30.40 -21.43 14.17
CA SER A 254 30.72 -22.83 13.93
C SER A 254 30.80 -23.15 12.43
N SER A 255 29.91 -22.61 11.61
CA SER A 255 29.95 -22.74 10.15
C SER A 255 31.20 -22.08 9.53
N VAL A 256 31.64 -20.92 10.04
CA VAL A 256 32.90 -20.27 9.59
C VAL A 256 34.16 -21.05 10.01
N LYS A 257 34.12 -21.74 11.17
CA LYS A 257 35.23 -22.60 11.62
C LYS A 257 35.35 -23.87 10.78
N ALA A 258 34.23 -24.44 10.36
CA ALA A 258 34.19 -25.57 9.44
C ALA A 258 34.77 -25.21 8.06
N ALA A 259 34.37 -24.05 7.50
CA ALA A 259 34.90 -23.56 6.22
C ALA A 259 36.41 -23.22 6.25
N LYS A 260 36.98 -22.87 7.41
CA LYS A 260 38.44 -22.69 7.58
C LYS A 260 39.20 -24.00 7.80
N GLY A 261 38.52 -25.09 8.16
CA GLY A 261 39.12 -26.41 8.35
C GLY A 261 39.45 -27.13 7.05
N GLU A 262 38.69 -26.88 5.99
CA GLU A 262 38.89 -27.53 4.67
C GLU A 262 40.01 -26.91 3.82
N HIS A 263 40.53 -25.73 4.18
CA HIS A 263 41.70 -25.12 3.50
C HIS A 263 43.03 -25.34 4.23
N GLY A 264 43.06 -26.16 5.29
CA GLY A 264 44.23 -26.34 6.16
C GLY A 264 44.96 -27.69 6.04
N ARG A 265 44.51 -28.61 5.18
CA ARG A 265 45.07 -29.98 5.18
C ARG A 265 45.24 -30.55 3.76
N GLY A 266 46.17 -29.96 3.02
CA GLY A 266 46.67 -30.50 1.75
C GLY A 266 48.08 -30.00 1.45
N ALA A 267 49.04 -30.93 1.45
CA ALA A 267 50.37 -30.85 0.86
C ALA A 267 51.46 -29.97 1.54
N LYS A 268 52.15 -30.58 2.53
CA LYS A 268 53.61 -30.46 2.66
C LYS A 268 54.25 -31.71 2.04
N GLY A 269 55.04 -31.53 0.98
CA GLY A 269 55.93 -32.57 0.46
C GLY A 269 56.38 -32.26 -0.97
N GLY A 270 57.65 -31.93 -1.15
CA GLY A 270 58.28 -31.85 -2.47
C GLY A 270 59.21 -30.65 -2.65
N ARG A 271 60.50 -30.89 -2.48
CA ARG A 271 61.61 -29.93 -2.60
C ARG A 271 62.16 -29.95 -4.03
N ALA A 272 62.69 -28.80 -4.44
CA ALA A 272 63.82 -28.58 -5.36
C ALA A 272 63.55 -28.09 -6.81
N ALA A 273 64.41 -27.14 -7.18
CA ALA A 273 64.98 -26.81 -8.48
C ALA A 273 64.51 -25.52 -9.19
N ALA A 274 65.33 -24.47 -8.97
CA ALA A 274 66.15 -23.78 -9.98
C ALA A 274 65.56 -22.72 -10.93
N GLY A 275 66.30 -21.59 -10.99
CA GLY A 275 66.41 -20.61 -12.09
C GLY A 275 65.36 -19.50 -12.08
N SER A 276 65.59 -18.23 -12.39
CA SER A 276 66.79 -17.41 -12.72
C SER A 276 66.27 -16.02 -13.15
N GLY A 277 67.03 -14.95 -12.85
CA GLY A 277 66.90 -13.59 -13.45
C GLY A 277 66.10 -12.59 -12.60
N ALA A 278 66.75 -11.61 -11.93
CA ALA A 278 67.24 -10.32 -12.44
C ALA A 278 66.07 -9.44 -12.95
N ASP A 279 65.81 -8.22 -12.48
CA ASP A 279 66.74 -7.10 -12.19
C ASP A 279 66.26 -6.16 -11.06
N ALA A 280 67.23 -5.53 -10.40
CA ALA A 280 67.14 -4.30 -9.59
C ALA A 280 67.07 -3.07 -10.55
N GLU A 281 66.52 -1.91 -10.22
CA GLU A 281 67.08 -0.82 -9.36
C GLU A 281 65.99 0.31 -9.39
N ALA A 282 65.50 0.88 -8.28
CA ALA A 282 66.04 2.00 -7.49
C ALA A 282 66.55 3.20 -8.34
N THR A 283 66.32 4.49 -8.07
CA THR A 283 65.78 5.28 -6.94
C THR A 283 65.71 6.79 -7.33
N ASP A 284 64.95 7.56 -6.54
CA ASP A 284 65.16 8.99 -6.16
C ASP A 284 64.94 10.09 -7.21
N ALA A 285 64.51 11.33 -6.90
CA ALA A 285 64.22 12.07 -5.67
C ALA A 285 63.33 13.27 -6.05
N GLY A 286 62.42 13.76 -5.20
CA GLY A 286 62.64 14.98 -4.41
C GLY A 286 61.75 16.13 -4.91
N ALA A 287 60.70 16.53 -4.18
CA ALA A 287 60.67 17.63 -3.20
C ALA A 287 60.82 19.03 -3.87
N SER A 288 60.04 20.07 -3.58
CA SER A 288 59.55 20.51 -2.28
C SER A 288 58.56 21.71 -2.41
N THR A 289 57.70 21.85 -1.38
CA THR A 289 57.34 23.10 -0.64
C THR A 289 56.73 24.31 -1.37
N GLY A 290 55.74 25.05 -0.83
CA GLY A 290 55.11 25.03 0.49
C GLY A 290 54.51 26.42 0.80
N ASP A 291 53.46 26.42 1.64
CA ASP A 291 53.08 27.43 2.65
C ASP A 291 52.67 28.87 2.24
N ASP A 292 51.81 29.63 2.95
CA ASP A 292 51.42 29.57 4.38
C ASP A 292 50.12 30.40 4.67
N ALA A 293 49.36 29.88 5.63
CA ALA A 293 48.58 30.46 6.75
C ALA A 293 47.67 31.73 6.78
N ALA A 294 46.69 31.55 7.69
CA ALA A 294 46.14 32.45 8.73
C ALA A 294 44.88 33.28 8.36
N LYS A 295 43.84 33.50 9.20
CA LYS A 295 43.61 33.32 10.65
C LYS A 295 42.13 33.68 10.97
N ARG A 296 41.61 33.13 12.09
CA ARG A 296 40.66 33.75 13.08
C ARG A 296 39.17 33.97 12.70
N THR A 297 38.16 33.98 13.58
CA THR A 297 37.80 33.40 14.90
C THR A 297 36.40 33.97 15.26
N ARG A 298 35.59 33.17 15.99
CA ARG A 298 34.66 33.57 17.10
C ARG A 298 33.21 34.06 16.84
N LYS A 299 32.28 33.24 17.38
CA LYS A 299 31.40 33.46 18.55
C LYS A 299 29.91 33.76 18.32
N ALA A 300 29.11 33.02 19.11
CA ALA A 300 27.67 32.96 19.30
C ALA A 300 26.98 34.25 19.80
N ALA A 301 25.64 34.34 19.60
CA ALA A 301 24.66 34.54 20.67
C ALA A 301 23.20 34.48 20.17
N THR A 302 22.37 33.99 21.08
CA THR A 302 20.89 33.91 21.19
C THR A 302 20.11 35.22 21.01
N GLY A 303 18.84 35.12 20.63
CA GLY A 303 17.83 36.19 20.78
C GLY A 303 16.39 35.71 20.55
N ARG A 304 15.58 35.77 21.61
CA ARG A 304 14.17 35.40 21.73
C ARG A 304 13.30 36.67 21.77
N SER A 305 12.16 36.71 21.10
CA SER A 305 10.96 37.55 21.38
C SER A 305 9.96 37.35 20.22
N GLY A 306 8.64 37.25 20.37
CA GLY A 306 7.77 37.54 21.51
C GLY A 306 6.34 37.06 21.21
N ALA A 307 5.56 36.99 22.29
CA ALA A 307 4.18 36.53 22.36
C ALA A 307 3.18 37.70 22.27
N ALA A 308 1.92 37.41 21.88
CA ALA A 308 0.66 37.95 22.42
C ALA A 308 -0.50 37.45 21.52
N ALA A 309 -1.49 36.65 21.95
CA ALA A 309 -2.49 36.79 23.01
C ALA A 309 -3.76 37.59 22.62
N LYS A 310 -4.88 36.85 22.61
CA LYS A 310 -6.19 37.13 23.26
C LYS A 310 -7.31 37.94 22.56
N LYS A 311 -8.51 37.32 22.67
CA LYS A 311 -9.83 37.83 23.15
C LYS A 311 -10.78 38.45 22.12
N THR A 312 -11.90 37.78 21.77
CA THR A 312 -13.23 37.62 22.45
C THR A 312 -14.22 38.77 22.24
N ALA A 313 -15.50 38.38 22.14
CA ALA A 313 -16.74 39.12 22.43
C ALA A 313 -17.34 39.92 21.25
N LYS A 314 -18.65 40.05 21.03
CA LYS A 314 -19.90 39.54 21.65
C LYS A 314 -21.06 40.09 20.80
N ALA A 315 -22.21 39.40 20.82
CA ALA A 315 -23.48 39.76 20.17
C ALA A 315 -24.01 41.19 20.50
N PRO A 316 -25.05 41.64 19.77
CA PRO A 316 -26.39 41.59 20.37
C PRO A 316 -27.57 41.31 19.39
N THR A 317 -28.57 40.55 19.87
CA THR A 317 -30.02 40.65 19.52
C THR A 317 -30.61 42.00 19.98
N PRO A 318 -31.81 42.51 19.55
CA PRO A 318 -33.10 41.79 19.39
C PRO A 318 -33.98 42.30 18.21
N THR A 319 -35.11 41.69 17.82
CA THR A 319 -36.46 41.99 18.35
C THR A 319 -37.59 41.24 17.61
N LYS A 320 -38.63 40.91 18.38
CA LYS A 320 -39.95 40.38 17.99
C LYS A 320 -40.70 41.28 16.98
N LYS A 321 -41.49 40.65 16.10
CA LYS A 321 -42.84 41.15 15.78
C LYS A 321 -43.78 40.01 15.41
N ALA A 322 -44.81 39.83 16.24
CA ALA A 322 -46.00 39.07 15.94
C ALA A 322 -46.98 39.96 15.15
N ALA A 323 -47.69 39.38 14.17
CA ALA A 323 -48.92 39.94 13.61
C ALA A 323 -49.88 38.80 13.25
N ALA A 324 -51.15 39.06 13.53
CA ALA A 324 -52.22 38.09 13.69
C ALA A 324 -52.98 37.76 12.39
N LYS A 325 -53.64 36.58 12.44
CA LYS A 325 -54.92 36.17 11.84
C LYS A 325 -55.51 37.04 10.71
N LYS A 326 -55.82 36.39 9.59
CA LYS A 326 -57.13 36.54 8.93
C LYS A 326 -57.57 35.22 8.28
N SER A 327 -58.76 34.78 8.71
CA SER A 327 -59.61 33.77 8.12
C SER A 327 -60.19 34.23 6.78
N ALA A 328 -60.24 33.35 5.78
CA ALA A 328 -61.31 33.32 4.78
C ALA A 328 -61.40 31.92 4.18
N ALA A 329 -62.59 31.33 4.25
CA ALA A 329 -62.95 30.06 3.65
C ALA A 329 -63.70 30.30 2.32
N ARG A 330 -63.67 29.26 1.47
CA ARG A 330 -64.50 28.97 0.26
C ARG A 330 -64.06 29.66 -1.04
N LYS A 331 -64.12 29.04 -2.22
CA LYS A 331 -64.75 27.78 -2.69
C LYS A 331 -64.15 27.40 -4.05
N ALA A 332 -64.53 26.21 -4.52
CA ALA A 332 -64.31 25.61 -5.84
C ALA A 332 -64.31 26.53 -7.08
N SER A 333 -63.66 25.96 -8.12
CA SER A 333 -63.34 26.45 -9.48
C SER A 333 -62.06 27.25 -9.62
#